data_AF-A0A1V6PZ99-F1
#
_entry.id   AF-A0A1V6PZ99-F1
#
_cell.length_a   1.000
_cell.length_b   1.000
_cell.length_c   1.000
_cell.angle_alpha   90.00
_cell.angle_beta   90.00
_cell.angle_gamma   90.00
#
_symmetry.space_group_name_H-M   'P 1'
#
loop_
_entity.id
_entity.type
_entity.pdbx_description
1 polymer ?
#
loop_
_entity_poly.entity_id
_entity_poly.type
_entity_poly.pdbx_seq_one_letter_code
_entity_poly.pdbx_strand_id
1 'polypeptide(L)'
;MASVKKEFFDRYDDNGHIVMHIGEVFCRVPDCSSQTKQFSHTGNLRVHIKAHKDLTLPGRAKGAPSVEDKNASIAWYKSLFAPPKKMAVPFTKAGNIGIKEIKDFLRTKHVTQFPCESCEQANAKCCATPFVCEYLDRYYDVEESFDRPE
;
A
#
# COMPACT_ATOMS: atom_id res chain seq x y z
N MET A 1 -0.06 10.15 17.99
CA MET A 1 1.05 9.67 17.16
C MET A 1 0.95 8.16 17.08
N ALA A 2 0.32 7.66 16.02
CA ALA A 2 0.00 6.24 15.91
C ALA A 2 1.29 5.43 15.72
N SER A 3 1.49 4.47 16.60
CA SER A 3 2.58 3.51 16.62
C SER A 3 2.82 2.89 15.24
N VAL A 4 3.89 3.31 14.57
CA VAL A 4 4.59 2.51 13.55
C VAL A 4 5.37 1.41 14.28
N LYS A 5 4.65 0.57 15.03
CA LYS A 5 5.15 -0.61 15.73
C LYS A 5 4.32 -1.83 15.33
N LYS A 6 4.06 -1.96 14.04
CA LYS A 6 3.94 -3.28 13.42
C LYS A 6 5.25 -3.47 12.69
N GLU A 7 5.95 -4.51 13.06
CA GLU A 7 7.30 -4.88 12.67
C GLU A 7 7.48 -4.69 11.15
N PHE A 8 8.57 -4.06 10.72
CA PHE A 8 9.62 -4.60 9.84
C PHE A 8 9.55 -6.13 9.50
N PHE A 9 8.34 -6.69 9.37
CA PHE A 9 8.00 -8.10 9.16
C PHE A 9 8.54 -8.56 7.80
N ASP A 10 9.05 -9.79 7.76
CA ASP A 10 9.64 -10.49 6.61
C ASP A 10 11.09 -10.16 6.27
N ARG A 11 11.94 -10.03 7.29
CA ARG A 11 13.38 -10.19 7.06
C ARG A 11 13.76 -11.64 6.85
N TYR A 12 13.09 -12.59 7.49
CA TYR A 12 13.54 -13.97 7.55
C TYR A 12 12.42 -14.97 7.19
N ASP A 13 12.78 -16.07 6.53
CA ASP A 13 11.90 -17.21 6.28
C ASP A 13 11.78 -18.09 7.54
N ASP A 14 10.97 -19.16 7.47
CA ASP A 14 10.79 -20.11 8.57
C ASP A 14 12.09 -20.82 9.00
N ASN A 15 13.13 -20.78 8.16
CA ASN A 15 14.45 -21.33 8.45
C ASN A 15 15.42 -20.28 9.02
N GLY A 16 14.96 -19.06 9.26
CA GLY A 16 15.80 -17.95 9.72
C GLY A 16 16.72 -17.39 8.65
N HIS A 17 16.48 -17.66 7.37
CA HIS A 17 17.24 -17.07 6.27
C HIS A 17 16.64 -15.76 5.80
N ILE A 18 17.48 -14.82 5.36
CA ILE A 18 16.98 -13.57 4.81
C ILE A 18 16.16 -13.82 3.55
N VAL A 19 14.94 -13.26 3.53
CA VAL A 19 14.09 -13.23 2.35
C VAL A 19 14.57 -12.11 1.43
N MET A 20 15.05 -12.51 0.26
CA MET A 20 15.50 -11.61 -0.81
C MET A 20 14.40 -11.49 -1.87
N HIS A 21 13.85 -10.29 -2.07
CA HIS A 21 12.82 -10.08 -3.09
C HIS A 21 13.44 -9.88 -4.48
N ILE A 22 12.76 -10.38 -5.51
CA ILE A 22 13.22 -10.20 -6.89
C ILE A 22 13.15 -8.72 -7.24
N GLY A 23 14.25 -8.19 -7.78
CA GLY A 23 14.36 -6.76 -8.12
C GLY A 23 14.94 -5.91 -6.98
N GLU A 24 15.20 -6.49 -5.80
CA GLU A 24 15.83 -5.79 -4.69
C GLU A 24 17.27 -5.38 -5.06
N VAL A 25 17.62 -4.12 -4.81
CA VAL A 25 18.91 -3.51 -5.19
C VAL A 25 19.53 -2.65 -4.08
N PHE A 26 18.96 -2.63 -2.87
CA PHE A 26 19.49 -1.90 -1.72
C PHE A 26 19.72 -2.85 -0.55
N CYS A 27 20.77 -2.61 0.23
CA CYS A 27 21.05 -3.41 1.42
C CYS A 27 20.15 -2.96 2.57
N ARG A 28 19.38 -3.89 3.15
CA ARG A 28 18.49 -3.63 4.31
C ARG A 28 19.15 -3.87 5.67
N VAL A 29 20.42 -4.29 5.70
CA VAL A 29 21.15 -4.57 6.94
C VAL A 29 21.40 -3.26 7.69
N PRO A 30 21.00 -3.15 8.97
CA PRO A 30 21.26 -1.95 9.78
C PRO A 30 22.75 -1.61 9.80
N ASP A 31 23.07 -0.31 9.79
CA ASP A 31 24.43 0.22 9.87
C ASP A 31 25.40 -0.26 8.76
N CYS A 32 24.87 -0.86 7.70
CA CYS A 32 25.67 -1.19 6.52
C CYS A 32 25.97 0.09 5.71
N SER A 33 27.25 0.31 5.42
CA SER A 33 27.70 1.44 4.58
C SER A 33 27.10 1.45 3.16
N SER A 34 26.56 0.32 2.71
CA SER A 34 25.91 0.18 1.40
C SER A 34 24.38 0.25 1.45
N GLN A 35 23.79 0.69 2.57
CA GLN A 35 22.33 0.82 2.70
C GLN A 35 21.73 1.83 1.72
N THR A 36 22.43 2.95 1.48
CA THR A 36 22.02 4.00 0.53
C THR A 36 22.56 3.75 -0.88
N LYS A 37 23.41 2.74 -1.06
CA LYS A 37 24.04 2.42 -2.33
C LYS A 37 23.16 1.46 -3.13
N GLN A 38 22.76 1.90 -4.32
CA GLN A 38 22.07 1.03 -5.26
C GLN A 38 23.05 0.08 -5.95
N PHE A 39 22.76 -1.21 -5.90
CA PHE A 39 23.44 -2.25 -6.69
C PHE A 39 22.82 -2.36 -8.08
N SER A 40 23.60 -2.74 -9.09
CA SER A 40 23.11 -2.83 -10.47
C SER A 40 22.01 -3.88 -10.68
N HIS A 41 22.00 -4.94 -9.88
CA HIS A 41 20.95 -5.98 -9.90
C HIS A 41 21.02 -6.82 -8.60
N THR A 42 19.94 -7.57 -8.32
CA THR A 42 19.77 -8.38 -7.10
C THR A 42 20.86 -9.44 -6.88
N GLY A 43 21.50 -9.92 -7.95
CA GLY A 43 22.65 -10.83 -7.87
C GLY A 43 23.84 -10.22 -7.13
N ASN A 44 24.19 -8.97 -7.45
CA ASN A 44 25.29 -8.25 -6.78
C ASN A 44 24.95 -7.96 -5.31
N LEU A 45 23.70 -7.57 -5.04
CA LEU A 45 23.21 -7.40 -3.67
C LEU A 45 23.32 -8.70 -2.86
N ARG A 46 22.96 -9.85 -3.46
CA ARG A 46 23.08 -11.16 -2.79
C ARG A 46 24.52 -11.47 -2.39
N VAL A 47 25.49 -11.22 -3.28
CA VAL A 47 26.91 -11.42 -2.99
C VAL A 47 27.36 -10.50 -1.84
N HIS A 48 26.92 -9.25 -1.86
CA HIS A 48 27.18 -8.31 -0.76
C HIS A 48 26.62 -8.82 0.58
N ILE A 49 25.37 -9.29 0.60
CA ILE A 49 24.72 -9.73 1.84
C ILE A 49 25.42 -10.98 2.43
N LYS A 50 25.96 -11.87 1.60
CA LYS A 50 26.76 -13.02 2.07
C LYS A 50 28.02 -12.64 2.86
N ALA A 51 28.49 -11.40 2.74
CA ALA A 51 29.65 -10.91 3.50
C ALA A 51 29.30 -10.55 4.95
N HIS A 52 28.01 -10.37 5.26
CA HIS A 52 27.54 -10.20 6.64
C HIS A 52 27.54 -11.56 7.33
N LYS A 53 28.18 -11.64 8.51
CA LYS A 53 28.42 -12.91 9.23
C LYS A 53 27.21 -13.39 10.02
N ASP A 54 26.31 -12.47 10.31
CA ASP A 54 25.09 -12.59 11.10
C ASP A 54 23.88 -12.99 10.26
N LEU A 55 24.05 -13.12 8.94
CA LEU A 55 22.95 -13.32 8.00
C LEU A 55 23.16 -14.58 7.17
N THR A 56 22.10 -15.38 7.11
CA THR A 56 22.09 -16.59 6.28
C THR A 56 21.15 -16.36 5.10
N LEU A 57 21.55 -16.77 3.90
CA LEU A 57 20.75 -16.65 2.67
C LEU A 57 20.43 -18.05 2.15
N PRO A 58 19.21 -18.27 1.60
CA PRO A 58 18.91 -19.54 0.96
C PRO A 58 19.78 -19.72 -0.30
N GLY A 59 20.03 -20.98 -0.64
CA GLY A 59 20.72 -21.35 -1.88
C GLY A 59 20.05 -20.72 -3.10
N ARG A 60 20.84 -20.33 -4.10
CA ARG A 60 20.27 -19.80 -5.35
C ARG A 60 19.64 -20.96 -6.13
N ALA A 61 18.32 -20.92 -6.32
CA ALA A 61 17.65 -21.81 -7.26
C ALA A 61 18.22 -21.64 -8.68
N LYS A 62 18.46 -22.76 -9.38
CA LYS A 62 18.94 -22.74 -10.76
C LYS A 62 17.76 -22.45 -11.69
N GLY A 63 17.96 -21.57 -12.68
CA GLY A 63 16.93 -21.22 -13.66
C GLY A 63 16.32 -19.83 -13.44
N ALA A 64 15.31 -19.51 -14.24
CA ALA A 64 14.54 -18.29 -14.09
C ALA A 64 13.62 -18.39 -12.86
N PRO A 65 13.34 -17.28 -12.15
CA PRO A 65 12.39 -17.29 -11.04
C PRO A 65 11.00 -17.72 -11.49
N SER A 66 10.32 -18.48 -10.63
CA SER A 66 8.95 -18.93 -10.87
C SER A 66 7.98 -17.74 -10.91
N VAL A 67 6.76 -17.97 -11.43
CA VAL A 67 5.72 -16.92 -11.45
C VAL A 67 5.29 -16.61 -10.01
N GLU A 68 5.26 -17.64 -9.18
CA GLU A 68 4.95 -17.58 -7.75
C GLU A 68 5.96 -16.69 -7.01
N ASP A 69 7.26 -16.87 -7.23
CA ASP A 69 8.31 -16.04 -6.59
C ASP A 69 8.21 -14.56 -7.00
N LYS A 70 7.88 -14.31 -8.27
CA LYS A 70 7.64 -12.95 -8.79
C LYS A 70 6.41 -12.34 -8.14
N ASN A 71 5.32 -13.08 -8.06
CA ASN A 71 4.08 -12.62 -7.43
C ASN A 71 4.27 -12.36 -5.93
N ALA A 72 5.04 -13.19 -5.23
CA ALA A 72 5.39 -12.95 -3.83
C ALA A 72 6.19 -11.65 -3.66
N SER A 73 7.18 -11.41 -4.53
CA SER A 73 7.94 -10.16 -4.54
C SER A 73 7.06 -8.94 -4.85
N ILE A 74 6.15 -9.05 -5.81
CA ILE A 74 5.18 -7.98 -6.16
C ILE A 74 4.25 -7.70 -4.99
N ALA A 75 3.70 -8.73 -4.35
CA ALA A 75 2.81 -8.58 -3.21
C ALA A 75 3.51 -7.87 -2.05
N TRP A 76 4.78 -8.21 -1.79
CA TRP A 76 5.60 -7.51 -0.81
C TRP A 76 5.82 -6.03 -1.17
N TYR A 77 6.23 -5.71 -2.40
CA TYR A 77 6.38 -4.31 -2.82
C TYR A 77 5.05 -3.54 -2.70
N LYS A 78 3.92 -4.17 -3.06
CA LYS A 78 2.60 -3.56 -2.91
C LYS A 78 2.23 -3.33 -1.45
N SER A 79 2.67 -4.16 -0.50
CA SER A 79 2.38 -3.95 0.92
C SER A 79 3.13 -2.73 1.49
N LEU A 80 4.33 -2.43 0.98
CA LEU A 80 5.10 -1.23 1.36
C LEU A 80 4.41 0.07 0.94
N PHE A 81 3.72 0.05 -0.19
CA PHE A 81 3.07 1.21 -0.78
C PHE A 81 1.54 1.04 -0.86
N ALA A 82 0.97 0.20 0.01
CA ALA A 82 -0.46 -0.03 0.01
C ALA A 82 -1.17 1.33 0.18
N PRO A 83 -2.17 1.65 -0.66
CA PRO A 83 -2.90 2.90 -0.50
C PRO A 83 -3.47 2.96 0.93
N PRO A 84 -3.55 4.16 1.54
CA PRO A 84 -4.14 4.28 2.86
C PRO A 84 -5.53 3.66 2.82
N LYS A 85 -5.86 2.81 3.81
CA LYS A 85 -7.19 2.21 3.91
C LYS A 85 -8.22 3.34 3.87
N LYS A 86 -9.09 3.32 2.86
CA LYS A 86 -10.16 4.30 2.70
C LYS A 86 -11.17 4.13 3.85
N MET A 87 -11.82 5.22 4.26
CA MET A 87 -12.77 5.20 5.38
C MET A 87 -14.13 4.68 4.91
N ALA A 88 -14.92 4.07 5.80
CA ALA A 88 -16.32 3.76 5.46
C ALA A 88 -17.11 5.05 5.22
N VAL A 89 -18.02 5.04 4.24
CA VAL A 89 -18.90 6.17 3.97
C VAL A 89 -19.83 6.36 5.18
N PRO A 90 -19.95 7.58 5.73
CA PRO A 90 -20.81 7.81 6.88
C PRO A 90 -22.28 7.75 6.46
N PHE A 91 -23.09 7.04 7.24
CA PHE A 91 -24.54 6.93 7.05
C PHE A 91 -25.29 7.46 8.28
N THR A 92 -26.39 8.15 8.02
CA THR A 92 -27.36 8.56 9.02
C THR A 92 -28.11 7.35 9.61
N LYS A 93 -28.76 7.51 10.76
CA LYS A 93 -29.61 6.46 11.36
C LYS A 93 -30.74 5.97 10.43
N ALA A 94 -31.14 6.80 9.47
CA ALA A 94 -32.14 6.46 8.46
C ALA A 94 -31.57 5.68 7.26
N GLY A 95 -30.27 5.35 7.25
CA GLY A 95 -29.60 4.65 6.15
C GLY A 95 -29.23 5.55 4.95
N ASN A 96 -29.50 6.85 5.03
CA ASN A 96 -29.08 7.81 3.99
C ASN A 96 -27.64 8.28 4.22
N ILE A 97 -26.94 8.64 3.14
CA ILE A 97 -25.57 9.16 3.19
C ILE A 97 -25.50 10.44 4.04
N GLY A 98 -24.54 10.50 4.96
CA GLY A 98 -24.26 11.65 5.84
C GLY A 98 -23.59 12.81 5.09
N ILE A 99 -24.32 13.48 4.19
CA ILE A 99 -23.78 14.56 3.33
C ILE A 99 -23.05 15.65 4.13
N LYS A 100 -23.58 16.03 5.30
CA LYS A 100 -22.97 17.06 6.16
C LYS A 100 -21.59 16.63 6.64
N GLU A 101 -21.48 15.40 7.15
CA GLU A 101 -20.24 14.83 7.68
C GLU A 101 -19.19 14.69 6.59
N ILE A 102 -19.60 14.25 5.39
CA ILE A 102 -18.73 14.17 4.21
C ILE A 102 -18.19 15.56 3.86
N LYS A 103 -19.04 16.57 3.76
CA LYS A 103 -18.62 17.94 3.43
C LYS A 103 -17.69 18.52 4.49
N ASP A 104 -17.97 18.28 5.77
CA ASP A 104 -17.10 18.71 6.87
C ASP A 104 -15.71 18.07 6.76
N PHE A 105 -15.65 16.75 6.54
CA PHE A 105 -14.38 16.04 6.32
C PHE A 105 -13.62 16.56 5.10
N LEU A 106 -14.30 16.70 3.95
CA LEU A 106 -13.67 17.15 2.71
C LEU A 106 -13.12 18.59 2.82
N ARG A 107 -13.78 19.47 3.60
CA ARG A 107 -13.23 20.78 3.95
C ARG A 107 -11.91 20.69 4.72
N THR A 108 -11.74 19.72 5.62
CA THR A 108 -10.44 19.49 6.30
C THR A 108 -9.33 19.04 5.35
N LYS A 109 -9.70 18.53 4.17
CA LYS A 109 -8.79 18.13 3.08
C LYS A 109 -8.67 19.21 1.99
N HIS A 110 -9.09 20.44 2.29
CA HIS A 110 -9.06 21.59 1.38
C HIS A 110 -9.94 21.47 0.14
N VAL A 111 -10.94 20.59 0.15
CA VAL A 111 -11.96 20.52 -0.91
C VAL A 111 -13.15 21.37 -0.45
N THR A 112 -13.35 22.52 -1.09
CA THR A 112 -14.37 23.52 -0.69
C THR A 112 -15.48 23.71 -1.71
N GLN A 113 -15.30 23.28 -2.96
CA GLN A 113 -16.29 23.40 -4.03
C GLN A 113 -17.12 22.11 -4.13
N PHE A 114 -18.45 22.27 -4.07
CA PHE A 114 -19.41 21.19 -4.20
C PHE A 114 -20.64 21.65 -5.01
N PRO A 115 -21.00 20.98 -6.12
CA PRO A 115 -20.32 19.83 -6.71
C PRO A 115 -18.91 20.18 -7.19
N CYS A 116 -18.00 19.22 -7.09
CA CYS A 116 -16.71 19.29 -7.75
C CYS A 116 -16.88 19.40 -9.27
N GLU A 117 -15.91 19.97 -9.98
CA GLU A 117 -15.99 20.22 -11.43
C GLU A 117 -16.36 18.96 -12.22
N SER A 118 -15.76 17.80 -11.92
CA SER A 118 -16.10 16.52 -12.57
C SER A 118 -17.55 16.10 -12.36
N CYS A 119 -18.12 16.34 -11.17
CA CYS A 119 -19.53 16.04 -10.91
C CYS A 119 -20.47 17.07 -11.53
N GLU A 120 -20.05 18.33 -11.62
CA GLU A 120 -20.83 19.38 -12.29
C GLU A 120 -20.98 19.04 -13.78
N GLN A 121 -19.89 18.63 -14.44
CA GLN A 121 -19.90 18.16 -15.83
C GLN A 121 -20.78 16.90 -16.02
N ALA A 122 -20.81 16.02 -15.03
CA ALA A 122 -21.63 14.81 -15.05
C ALA A 122 -23.09 15.01 -14.60
N ASN A 123 -23.51 16.26 -14.32
CA ASN A 123 -24.82 16.59 -13.73
C ASN A 123 -25.13 15.77 -12.45
N ALA A 124 -24.10 15.47 -11.66
CA ALA A 124 -24.14 14.63 -10.47
C ALA A 124 -23.96 15.46 -9.20
N LYS A 125 -24.49 14.95 -8.09
CA LYS A 125 -24.37 15.60 -6.77
C LYS A 125 -23.19 14.99 -6.02
N CYS A 126 -22.02 15.65 -6.06
CA CYS A 126 -20.69 15.25 -5.54
C CYS A 126 -20.62 14.81 -4.03
N CYS A 127 -21.74 14.66 -3.32
CA CYS A 127 -21.83 14.08 -1.97
C CYS A 127 -23.03 13.12 -1.77
N ALA A 128 -23.89 12.98 -2.77
CA ALA A 128 -25.08 12.11 -2.76
C ALA A 128 -24.97 10.97 -3.79
N THR A 129 -24.01 11.05 -4.71
CA THR A 129 -23.70 10.02 -5.71
C THR A 129 -22.24 9.56 -5.56
N PRO A 130 -21.94 8.74 -4.53
CA PRO A 130 -20.57 8.44 -4.14
C PRO A 130 -19.79 7.67 -5.22
N PHE A 131 -20.47 6.91 -6.07
CA PHE A 131 -19.87 6.16 -7.18
C PHE A 131 -19.37 7.03 -8.35
N VAL A 132 -19.72 8.31 -8.39
CA VAL A 132 -19.39 9.22 -9.50
C VAL A 132 -18.30 10.23 -9.13
N CYS A 133 -18.05 10.40 -7.83
CA CYS A 133 -17.20 11.47 -7.33
C CYS A 133 -15.78 10.95 -7.04
N GLU A 134 -14.81 11.37 -7.85
CA GLU A 134 -13.38 11.06 -7.64
C GLU A 134 -12.86 11.52 -6.28
N TYR A 135 -13.36 12.65 -5.77
CA TYR A 135 -12.99 13.14 -4.45
C TYR A 135 -13.50 12.23 -3.33
N LEU A 136 -14.68 11.61 -3.49
CA LEU A 136 -15.20 10.65 -2.52
C LEU A 136 -14.43 9.35 -2.58
N ASP A 137 -14.21 8.80 -3.78
CA ASP A 137 -13.45 7.57 -3.96
C ASP A 137 -12.04 7.67 -3.37
N ARG A 138 -11.40 8.84 -3.47
CA ARG A 138 -10.06 9.04 -2.89
C ARG A 138 -9.97 8.83 -1.38
N TYR A 139 -11.05 9.09 -0.64
CA TYR A 139 -11.03 9.08 0.83
C TYR A 139 -11.92 8.02 1.45
N TYR A 140 -12.96 7.57 0.74
CA TYR A 140 -13.95 6.64 1.23
C TYR A 140 -14.00 5.38 0.38
N ASP A 141 -14.16 4.24 1.04
CA ASP A 141 -14.31 2.95 0.39
C ASP A 141 -15.77 2.79 -0.05
N VAL A 142 -16.08 3.32 -1.23
CA VAL A 142 -17.45 3.37 -1.74
C VAL A 142 -17.95 1.97 -2.11
N GLU A 143 -17.08 1.07 -2.56
CA GLU A 143 -17.47 -0.31 -2.87
C GLU A 143 -17.81 -1.08 -1.58
N GLU A 144 -16.88 -1.13 -0.61
CA GLU A 144 -17.10 -1.85 0.66
C GLU A 144 -18.30 -1.28 1.46
N SER A 145 -18.57 0.04 1.36
CA SER A 145 -19.64 0.68 2.12
C SER A 145 -21.05 0.42 1.56
N PHE A 146 -21.16 -0.01 0.30
CA PHE A 146 -22.44 -0.19 -0.38
C PHE A 146 -22.69 -1.64 -0.85
N ASP A 147 -21.66 -2.46 -0.97
CA ASP A 147 -21.79 -3.92 -1.07
C ASP A 147 -22.17 -4.50 0.31
N ARG A 148 -23.48 -4.50 0.60
CA ARG A 148 -24.02 -5.35 1.66
C ARG A 148 -23.98 -6.80 1.18
N PRO A 149 -23.44 -7.76 1.96
CA PRO A 149 -23.60 -9.16 1.62
C PRO A 149 -25.10 -9.48 1.49
N GLU A 150 -25.46 -10.11 0.37
CA GLU A 150 -26.81 -10.62 0.08
C GLU A 150 -27.33 -11.59 1.15
#